data_AF-A0A1H0RYU9-F1
#
_entry.id   AF-A0A1H0RYU9-F1
#
_cell.length_a   1.000
_cell.length_b   1.000
_cell.length_c   1.000
_cell.angle_alpha   90.00
_cell.angle_beta   90.00
_cell.angle_gamma   90.00
#
_symmetry.space_group_name_H-M   'P 1'
#
loop_
_entity.id
_entity.type
_entity.pdbx_description
1 polymer ?
#
loop_
_entity_poly.entity_id
_entity_poly.type
_entity_poly.pdbx_seq_one_letter_code
_entity_poly.pdbx_strand_id
1 'polypeptide(L)'
;MGKDLDFINKERDYWGKIYTDITYSISEISPFLEESTLIKRKYYSKISILKDYIKKLDDSEFKDSKKPKFLSLFKNDDSTSTLIDYKTSNRDAFKQFENCSKCTCLNCVRECEFKSCMGCKPSSFIKKCTDNKINIRKHDNFTLDLTNNDSGIASTYKVLATLEDCSLDKLYIILENIVDTDDKFILYYYPGISEDNFGEIENESEFNFVLESFEQSDY
;
A
#
# COMPACT_ATOMS: atom_id res chain seq x y z
N MET A 1 -10.60 -27.61 16.88
CA MET A 1 -10.68 -28.17 15.51
C MET A 1 -11.34 -27.23 14.50
N GLY A 2 -12.37 -26.43 14.84
CA GLY A 2 -12.97 -25.50 13.86
C GLY A 2 -12.26 -24.15 13.67
N LYS A 3 -11.59 -23.63 14.70
CA LYS A 3 -11.04 -22.25 14.67
C LYS A 3 -9.69 -22.12 13.94
N ASP A 4 -8.79 -23.08 14.12
CA ASP A 4 -7.45 -23.04 13.49
C ASP A 4 -7.53 -23.25 11.97
N LEU A 5 -8.31 -24.23 11.52
CA LEU A 5 -8.56 -24.46 10.10
C LEU A 5 -9.31 -23.29 9.44
N ASP A 6 -10.27 -22.68 10.15
CA ASP A 6 -10.96 -21.47 9.67
C ASP A 6 -9.98 -20.28 9.54
N PHE A 7 -9.07 -20.11 10.50
CA PHE A 7 -8.00 -19.11 10.40
C PHE A 7 -7.08 -19.36 9.20
N ILE A 8 -6.59 -20.59 9.03
CA ILE A 8 -5.69 -20.96 7.91
C ILE A 8 -6.38 -20.73 6.57
N ASN A 9 -7.64 -21.13 6.43
CA ASN A 9 -8.41 -20.94 5.20
C ASN A 9 -8.61 -19.45 4.89
N LYS A 10 -8.95 -18.63 5.89
CA LYS A 10 -9.08 -17.17 5.71
C LYS A 10 -7.78 -16.51 5.28
N GLU A 11 -6.66 -16.87 5.92
CA GLU A 11 -5.35 -16.34 5.54
C GLU A 11 -4.95 -16.82 4.14
N ARG A 12 -5.26 -18.07 3.77
CA ARG A 12 -5.00 -18.59 2.42
C ARG A 12 -5.83 -17.86 1.36
N ASP A 13 -7.13 -17.68 1.60
CA ASP A 13 -8.00 -17.00 0.63
C ASP A 13 -7.51 -15.57 0.38
N TYR A 14 -7.14 -14.87 1.46
CA TYR A 14 -6.67 -13.50 1.38
C TYR A 14 -5.27 -13.38 0.75
N TRP A 15 -4.27 -14.05 1.33
CA TRP A 15 -2.88 -13.93 0.88
C TRP A 15 -2.59 -14.73 -0.38
N GLY A 16 -3.32 -15.81 -0.63
CA GLY A 16 -3.23 -16.58 -1.86
C GLY A 16 -3.64 -15.74 -3.07
N LYS A 17 -4.69 -14.91 -2.96
CA LYS A 17 -5.05 -13.95 -4.01
C LYS A 17 -3.92 -12.94 -4.26
N ILE A 18 -3.43 -12.28 -3.21
CA ILE A 18 -2.34 -11.28 -3.33
C ILE A 18 -1.07 -11.90 -3.93
N TYR A 19 -0.71 -13.10 -3.49
CA TYR A 19 0.43 -13.83 -4.01
C TYR A 19 0.26 -14.15 -5.50
N THR A 20 -0.92 -14.61 -5.89
CA THR A 20 -1.28 -14.91 -7.27
C THR A 20 -1.18 -13.65 -8.15
N ASP A 21 -1.81 -12.55 -7.73
CA ASP A 21 -1.78 -11.27 -8.45
C ASP A 21 -0.34 -10.80 -8.67
N ILE A 22 0.49 -10.80 -7.61
CA ILE A 22 1.89 -10.36 -7.70
C ILE A 22 2.74 -11.31 -8.56
N THR A 23 2.60 -12.61 -8.40
CA THR A 23 3.42 -13.58 -9.16
C THR A 23 3.10 -13.60 -10.64
N TYR A 24 1.82 -13.50 -11.01
CA TYR A 24 1.44 -13.30 -12.41
C TYR A 24 2.03 -12.02 -12.96
N SER A 25 1.89 -10.92 -12.23
CA SER A 25 2.44 -9.62 -12.63
C SER A 25 3.95 -9.69 -12.86
N ILE A 26 4.70 -10.35 -11.97
CA ILE A 26 6.13 -10.60 -12.16
C ILE A 26 6.38 -11.39 -13.46
N SER A 27 5.65 -12.48 -13.67
CA SER A 27 5.82 -13.31 -14.88
C SER A 27 5.52 -12.55 -16.18
N GLU A 28 4.57 -11.61 -16.15
CA GLU A 28 4.19 -10.81 -17.31
C GLU A 28 5.23 -9.73 -17.63
N ILE A 29 5.79 -9.06 -16.62
CA ILE A 29 6.70 -7.93 -16.84
C ILE A 29 8.16 -8.34 -16.99
N SER A 30 8.60 -9.43 -16.37
CA SER A 30 10.02 -9.83 -16.33
C SER A 30 10.66 -10.03 -17.70
N PRO A 31 9.96 -10.53 -18.74
CA PRO A 31 10.53 -10.60 -20.10
C PRO A 31 10.86 -9.25 -20.73
N PHE A 32 10.27 -8.16 -20.23
CA PHE A 32 10.39 -6.81 -20.79
C PHE A 32 11.30 -5.89 -19.97
N LEU A 33 11.74 -6.33 -18.80
CA LEU A 33 12.49 -5.51 -17.86
C LEU A 33 13.78 -6.20 -17.44
N GLU A 34 14.84 -5.41 -17.31
CA GLU A 34 16.08 -5.90 -16.71
C GLU A 34 15.91 -6.20 -15.22
N GLU A 35 16.67 -7.18 -14.72
CA GLU A 35 16.72 -7.53 -13.29
C GLU A 35 17.04 -6.32 -12.40
N SER A 36 17.92 -5.43 -12.89
CA SER A 36 18.31 -4.17 -12.24
C SER A 36 17.11 -3.25 -11.97
N THR A 37 16.07 -3.34 -12.82
CA THR A 37 14.83 -2.57 -12.70
C THR A 37 13.79 -3.32 -11.86
N LEU A 38 13.71 -4.65 -12.01
CA LEU A 38 12.81 -5.49 -11.22
C LEU A 38 13.13 -5.41 -9.73
N ILE A 39 14.41 -5.45 -9.33
CA ILE A 39 14.85 -5.37 -7.93
C ILE A 39 14.41 -4.08 -7.24
N LYS A 40 14.27 -2.97 -7.99
CA LYS A 40 13.77 -1.68 -7.46
C LYS A 40 12.28 -1.74 -7.11
N ARG A 41 11.54 -2.76 -7.57
CA ARG A 41 10.15 -2.97 -7.21
C ARG A 41 10.05 -3.62 -5.84
N LYS A 42 9.35 -2.96 -4.93
CA LYS A 42 9.24 -3.40 -3.52
C LYS A 42 8.59 -4.78 -3.36
N TYR A 43 7.64 -5.13 -4.23
CA TYR A 43 7.02 -6.45 -4.21
C TYR A 43 7.95 -7.55 -4.74
N TYR A 44 8.78 -7.24 -5.74
CA TYR A 44 9.70 -8.19 -6.35
C TYR A 44 10.84 -8.54 -5.39
N SER A 45 11.51 -7.52 -4.82
CA SER A 45 12.62 -7.74 -3.88
C SER A 45 12.22 -8.44 -2.59
N LYS A 46 10.93 -8.46 -2.23
CA LYS A 46 10.42 -9.10 -1.02
C LYS A 46 9.64 -10.40 -1.27
N ILE A 47 9.44 -10.82 -2.52
CA ILE A 47 8.50 -11.89 -2.87
C ILE A 47 8.76 -13.22 -2.15
N SER A 48 10.00 -13.51 -1.78
CA SER A 48 10.39 -14.68 -1.00
C SER A 48 9.63 -14.78 0.33
N ILE A 49 9.39 -13.66 1.01
CA ILE A 49 8.64 -13.61 2.27
C ILE A 49 7.20 -14.10 2.07
N LEU A 50 6.54 -13.64 1.01
CA LEU A 50 5.16 -14.03 0.72
C LEU A 50 5.10 -15.51 0.29
N LYS A 51 6.05 -15.95 -0.54
CA LYS A 51 6.17 -17.36 -0.96
C LYS A 51 6.36 -18.30 0.22
N ASP A 52 7.25 -17.94 1.16
CA ASP A 52 7.49 -18.71 2.38
C ASP A 52 6.24 -18.78 3.26
N TYR A 53 5.46 -17.70 3.32
CA TYR A 53 4.22 -17.69 4.06
C TYR A 53 3.15 -18.61 3.46
N ILE A 54 2.96 -18.58 2.13
CA ILE A 54 2.05 -19.52 1.44
C ILE A 54 2.45 -20.97 1.72
N LYS A 55 3.75 -21.28 1.65
CA LYS A 55 4.24 -22.62 1.98
C LYS A 55 3.92 -23.01 3.44
N LYS A 56 4.05 -22.09 4.40
CA LYS A 56 3.71 -22.34 5.81
C LYS A 56 2.22 -22.61 6.01
N LEU A 57 1.35 -21.93 5.23
CA LEU A 57 -0.09 -22.22 5.24
C LEU A 57 -0.37 -23.64 4.72
N ASP A 58 0.26 -24.03 3.61
CA ASP A 58 0.13 -25.37 3.03
C ASP A 58 0.62 -26.48 3.98
N ASP A 59 1.77 -26.28 4.61
CA ASP A 59 2.32 -27.21 5.60
C ASP A 59 1.41 -27.33 6.83
N SER A 60 0.71 -26.26 7.21
CA SER A 60 -0.18 -26.24 8.38
C SER A 60 -1.50 -26.96 8.10
N GLU A 61 -2.12 -26.71 6.95
CA GLU A 61 -3.34 -27.42 6.53
C GLU A 61 -3.10 -28.93 6.37
N PHE A 62 -1.95 -29.33 5.80
CA PHE A 62 -1.58 -30.74 5.66
C PHE A 62 -1.42 -31.45 7.01
N LYS A 63 -0.90 -30.74 8.03
CA LYS A 63 -0.78 -31.28 9.39
C LYS A 63 -2.13 -31.44 10.06
N ASP A 64 -3.05 -30.50 9.87
CA ASP A 64 -4.40 -30.57 10.44
C ASP A 64 -5.27 -31.64 9.78
N SER A 65 -5.16 -31.82 8.46
CA SER A 65 -5.93 -32.85 7.72
C SER A 65 -5.55 -34.29 8.09
N LYS A 66 -4.35 -34.52 8.67
CA LYS A 66 -3.85 -35.85 9.08
C LYS A 66 -4.08 -36.21 10.55
N LYS A 67 -4.69 -35.35 11.38
CA LYS A 67 -4.89 -35.65 12.80
C LYS A 67 -5.98 -36.72 13.00
N PRO A 68 -5.68 -37.88 13.62
CA PRO A 68 -6.70 -38.85 13.96
C PRO A 68 -7.70 -38.26 14.96
N LYS A 69 -9.00 -38.39 14.66
CA LYS A 69 -10.13 -37.75 15.38
C LYS A 69 -10.24 -38.08 16.88
N PHE A 70 -9.45 -39.03 17.41
CA PHE A 70 -9.55 -39.53 18.78
C PHE A 70 -8.40 -39.12 19.72
N LEU A 71 -7.42 -38.34 19.25
CA LEU A 71 -6.24 -37.94 20.06
C LEU A 71 -6.14 -36.42 20.32
N SER A 72 -7.20 -35.64 20.06
CA SER A 72 -7.11 -34.18 19.97
C SER A 72 -7.27 -33.38 21.28
N LEU A 73 -7.13 -34.00 22.46
CA LEU A 73 -7.55 -33.33 23.70
C LEU A 73 -6.48 -32.51 24.45
N PHE A 74 -5.18 -32.58 24.13
CA PHE A 74 -4.17 -31.82 24.89
C PHE A 74 -2.90 -31.44 24.11
N LYS A 75 -3.04 -30.86 22.91
CA LYS A 75 -1.94 -30.09 22.30
C LYS A 75 -2.49 -28.79 21.73
N ASN A 76 -2.13 -27.67 22.35
CA ASN A 76 -2.23 -26.35 21.73
C ASN A 76 -1.44 -26.43 20.42
N ASP A 77 -2.14 -26.30 19.30
CA ASP A 77 -1.53 -26.40 17.99
C ASP A 77 -0.76 -25.10 17.72
N ASP A 78 0.57 -25.20 17.71
CA ASP A 78 1.50 -24.07 17.55
C ASP A 78 1.55 -23.53 16.10
N SER A 79 0.72 -24.08 15.20
CA SER A 79 0.65 -23.71 13.79
C SER A 79 0.11 -22.28 13.62
N THR A 80 -0.99 -21.95 14.28
CA THR A 80 -1.61 -20.62 14.27
C THR A 80 -0.66 -19.57 14.86
N SER A 81 -0.03 -19.84 16.00
CA SER A 81 0.98 -18.93 16.60
C SER A 81 2.16 -18.72 15.66
N THR A 82 2.72 -19.79 15.10
CA THR A 82 3.84 -19.67 14.14
C THR A 82 3.49 -18.80 12.93
N LEU A 83 2.27 -18.93 12.39
CA LEU A 83 1.81 -18.10 11.27
C LEU A 83 1.64 -16.63 11.67
N ILE A 84 1.06 -16.37 12.84
CA ILE A 84 0.89 -15.02 13.40
C ILE A 84 2.26 -14.38 13.66
N ASP A 85 3.19 -15.11 14.26
CA ASP A 85 4.53 -14.64 14.56
C ASP A 85 5.29 -14.30 13.28
N TYR A 86 5.23 -15.18 12.27
CA TYR A 86 5.87 -14.92 10.98
C TYR A 86 5.33 -13.64 10.32
N LYS A 87 4.01 -13.46 10.29
CA LYS A 87 3.38 -12.26 9.72
C LYS A 87 3.75 -11.01 10.53
N THR A 88 3.80 -11.12 11.86
CA THR A 88 4.16 -10.03 12.76
C THR A 88 5.61 -9.60 12.57
N SER A 89 6.55 -10.55 12.49
CA SER A 89 7.96 -10.27 12.22
C SER A 89 8.20 -9.67 10.83
N ASN A 90 7.28 -9.88 9.89
CA ASN A 90 7.38 -9.39 8.51
C ASN A 90 6.31 -8.34 8.17
N ARG A 91 5.71 -7.68 9.18
CA ARG A 91 4.51 -6.83 9.04
C ARG A 91 4.62 -5.81 7.90
N ASP A 92 5.78 -5.15 7.77
CA ASP A 92 5.98 -4.13 6.74
C ASP A 92 6.02 -4.70 5.32
N ALA A 93 6.49 -5.95 5.16
CA ALA A 93 6.43 -6.64 3.88
C ALA A 93 4.97 -6.99 3.52
N PHE A 94 4.20 -7.52 4.48
CA PHE A 94 2.78 -7.85 4.26
C PHE A 94 1.94 -6.62 3.90
N LYS A 95 2.09 -5.51 4.64
CA LYS A 95 1.45 -4.23 4.29
C LYS A 95 1.87 -3.75 2.89
N GLN A 96 3.14 -3.94 2.54
CA GLN A 96 3.64 -3.57 1.22
C GLN A 96 3.01 -4.43 0.11
N PHE A 97 2.79 -5.73 0.33
CA PHE A 97 2.14 -6.60 -0.65
C PHE A 97 0.67 -6.21 -0.88
N GLU A 98 -0.08 -5.90 0.19
CA GLU A 98 -1.47 -5.42 0.08
C GLU A 98 -1.59 -4.15 -0.74
N ASN A 99 -0.62 -3.25 -0.59
CA ASN A 99 -0.54 -2.00 -1.34
C ASN A 99 -0.09 -2.24 -2.78
N CYS A 100 0.94 -3.06 -2.98
CA CYS A 100 1.47 -3.36 -4.31
C CYS A 100 0.47 -4.11 -5.20
N SER A 101 -0.34 -5.02 -4.64
CA SER A 101 -1.36 -5.74 -5.42
C SER A 101 -2.47 -4.83 -5.97
N LYS A 102 -2.67 -3.66 -5.36
CA LYS A 102 -3.64 -2.64 -5.79
C LYS A 102 -3.02 -1.53 -6.64
N CYS A 103 -1.70 -1.55 -6.82
CA CYS A 103 -0.94 -0.46 -7.40
C CYS A 103 -1.00 -0.48 -8.93
N THR A 104 -1.27 0.66 -9.57
CA THR A 104 -1.22 0.79 -11.04
C THR A 104 0.14 0.40 -11.62
N CYS A 105 1.22 0.57 -10.84
CA CYS A 105 2.57 0.23 -11.27
C CYS A 105 2.85 -1.28 -11.32
N LEU A 106 1.97 -2.14 -10.80
CA LEU A 106 2.21 -3.58 -10.67
C LEU A 106 2.57 -4.25 -12.00
N ASN A 107 1.85 -3.92 -13.06
CA ASN A 107 2.06 -4.45 -14.43
C ASN A 107 2.73 -3.45 -15.38
N CYS A 108 3.23 -2.32 -14.86
CA CYS A 108 3.86 -1.32 -15.71
C CYS A 108 5.19 -1.88 -16.25
N VAL A 109 5.46 -1.73 -17.55
CA VAL A 109 6.76 -2.09 -18.18
C VAL A 109 7.51 -0.85 -18.70
N ARG A 110 6.93 0.34 -18.53
CA ARG A 110 7.49 1.59 -19.03
C ARG A 110 8.57 2.12 -18.08
N GLU A 111 9.50 2.88 -18.63
CA GLU A 111 10.37 3.73 -17.84
C GLU A 111 9.54 4.76 -17.07
N CYS A 112 9.87 4.99 -15.81
CA CYS A 112 9.09 5.82 -14.92
C CYS A 112 9.79 7.15 -14.72
N GLU A 113 9.15 8.24 -15.14
CA GLU A 113 9.65 9.62 -14.94
C GLU A 113 9.44 10.12 -13.51
N PHE A 114 8.59 9.45 -12.74
CA PHE A 114 8.42 9.69 -11.30
C PHE A 114 9.49 8.96 -10.49
N LYS A 115 9.47 9.12 -9.15
CA LYS A 115 10.36 8.38 -8.22
C LYS A 115 10.15 6.85 -8.19
N SER A 116 9.35 6.29 -9.10
CA SER A 116 9.04 4.86 -9.28
C SER A 116 8.55 4.16 -8.00
N CYS A 117 8.63 2.82 -7.94
CA CYS A 117 8.32 2.08 -6.72
C CYS A 117 9.22 2.43 -5.53
N MET A 118 10.44 2.93 -5.77
CA MET A 118 11.37 3.28 -4.70
C MET A 118 10.87 4.45 -3.85
N GLY A 119 10.27 5.46 -4.51
CA GLY A 119 9.67 6.62 -3.84
C GLY A 119 8.35 6.33 -3.11
N CYS A 120 7.86 5.09 -3.13
CA CYS A 120 6.58 4.77 -2.52
C CYS A 120 6.65 4.79 -0.99
N LYS A 121 5.91 5.69 -0.31
CA LYS A 121 5.86 5.67 1.17
C LYS A 121 5.28 4.35 1.68
N PRO A 122 5.69 3.86 2.87
CA PRO A 122 5.03 2.72 3.50
C PRO A 122 3.53 2.95 3.64
N SER A 123 2.72 1.89 3.54
CA SER A 123 1.25 1.97 3.62
C SER A 123 0.63 2.95 2.60
N SER A 124 1.20 2.98 1.38
CA SER A 124 0.69 3.75 0.26
C SER A 124 0.82 2.97 -1.03
N PHE A 125 0.02 3.33 -2.03
CA PHE A 125 0.11 2.78 -3.38
C PHE A 125 -0.25 3.84 -4.42
N ILE A 126 0.24 3.67 -5.64
CA ILE A 126 -0.17 4.49 -6.77
C ILE A 126 -1.53 4.00 -7.25
N LYS A 127 -2.55 4.83 -7.09
CA LYS A 127 -3.94 4.54 -7.46
C LYS A 127 -4.20 4.87 -8.93
N LYS A 128 -3.57 5.93 -9.44
CA LYS A 128 -3.68 6.36 -10.84
C LYS A 128 -2.36 6.95 -11.30
N CYS A 129 -1.96 6.62 -12.52
CA CYS A 129 -0.80 7.19 -13.19
C CYS A 129 -1.18 7.45 -14.65
N THR A 130 -1.04 8.69 -15.12
CA THR A 130 -1.20 9.03 -16.54
C THR A 130 0.19 9.24 -17.11
N ASP A 131 0.71 8.20 -17.79
CA ASP A 131 1.94 8.13 -18.59
C ASP A 131 2.63 9.50 -18.80
N ASN A 132 3.33 10.00 -17.77
CA ASN A 132 4.21 11.19 -17.79
C ASN A 132 3.57 12.55 -17.50
N LYS A 133 2.38 12.59 -16.88
CA LYS A 133 1.84 13.86 -16.36
C LYS A 133 1.51 13.79 -14.88
N ILE A 134 0.66 12.84 -14.49
CA ILE A 134 0.11 12.81 -13.12
C ILE A 134 0.33 11.46 -12.48
N ASN A 135 0.72 11.47 -11.21
CA ASN A 135 0.73 10.32 -10.34
C ASN A 135 -0.07 10.60 -9.06
N ILE A 136 -1.11 9.81 -8.81
CA ILE A 136 -1.95 9.91 -7.62
C ILE A 136 -1.66 8.73 -6.70
N ARG A 137 -1.15 9.06 -5.52
CA ARG A 137 -0.85 8.11 -4.45
C ARG A 137 -1.91 8.20 -3.37
N LYS A 138 -2.48 7.06 -3.00
CA LYS A 138 -3.33 6.93 -1.82
C LYS A 138 -2.54 6.41 -0.62
N HIS A 139 -2.94 6.85 0.57
CA HIS A 139 -2.30 6.48 1.84
C HIS A 139 -3.32 5.80 2.74
N ASP A 140 -2.93 4.67 3.34
CA ASP A 140 -3.83 3.91 4.23
C ASP A 140 -3.94 4.57 5.61
N ASN A 141 -2.79 4.99 6.17
CA ASN A 141 -2.67 5.50 7.54
C ASN A 141 -1.59 6.59 7.59
N PHE A 142 -1.89 7.74 6.98
CA PHE A 142 -1.03 8.92 7.06
C PHE A 142 -1.86 10.09 7.56
N THR A 143 -1.45 10.66 8.69
CA THR A 143 -2.05 11.84 9.30
C THR A 143 -1.01 12.94 9.45
N LEU A 144 -1.48 14.17 9.45
CA LEU A 144 -0.68 15.37 9.64
C LEU A 144 -1.37 16.29 10.64
N ASP A 145 -0.59 16.94 11.49
CA ASP A 145 -1.09 18.01 12.35
C ASP A 145 -0.78 19.35 11.67
N LEU A 146 -1.83 20.13 11.40
CA LEU A 146 -1.71 21.47 10.84
C LEU A 146 -2.21 22.49 11.84
N THR A 147 -1.47 23.57 11.99
CA THR A 147 -1.85 24.72 12.81
C THR A 147 -2.22 25.87 11.89
N ASN A 148 -3.44 26.38 12.03
CA ASN A 148 -3.87 27.56 11.31
C ASN A 148 -3.09 28.78 11.82
N ASN A 149 -2.39 29.49 10.92
CA ASN A 149 -1.49 30.59 11.30
C ASN A 149 -2.23 31.81 11.88
N ASP A 150 -3.50 32.03 11.51
CA ASP A 150 -4.28 33.18 11.95
C ASP A 150 -4.90 32.97 13.34
N SER A 151 -5.42 31.76 13.59
CA SER A 151 -6.13 31.41 14.83
C SER A 151 -5.27 30.67 15.85
N GLY A 152 -4.14 30.09 15.43
CA GLY A 152 -3.28 29.23 16.25
C GLY A 152 -3.90 27.88 16.61
N ILE A 153 -5.05 27.52 16.03
CA ILE A 153 -5.73 26.27 16.31
C ILE A 153 -5.04 25.14 15.53
N ALA A 154 -4.60 24.12 16.26
CA ALA A 154 -4.08 22.88 15.69
C ALA A 154 -5.23 21.91 15.43
N SER A 155 -5.18 21.23 14.29
CA SER A 155 -6.11 20.16 13.91
C SER A 155 -5.37 19.04 13.22
N THR A 156 -5.87 17.82 13.40
CA THR A 156 -5.30 16.62 12.77
C THR A 156 -6.09 16.29 11.51
N TYR A 157 -5.36 16.03 10.43
CA TYR A 157 -5.92 15.71 9.12
C TYR A 157 -5.45 14.34 8.69
N LYS A 158 -6.35 13.56 8.09
CA LYS A 158 -6.01 12.37 7.32
C LYS A 158 -5.58 12.80 5.92
N VAL A 159 -4.47 12.24 5.44
CA VAL A 159 -4.02 12.40 4.06
C VAL A 159 -4.76 11.42 3.17
N LEU A 160 -5.69 11.92 2.37
CA LEU A 160 -6.48 11.12 1.44
C LEU A 160 -5.62 10.67 0.24
N ALA A 161 -4.88 11.61 -0.32
CA ALA A 161 -3.96 11.35 -1.42
C ALA A 161 -2.87 12.42 -1.51
N THR A 162 -1.80 12.08 -2.23
CA THR A 162 -0.84 13.05 -2.78
C THR A 162 -0.83 12.93 -4.30
N LEU A 163 -0.85 14.06 -4.99
CA LEU A 163 -0.82 14.14 -6.44
C LEU A 163 0.50 14.79 -6.87
N GLU A 164 1.27 14.11 -7.71
CA GLU A 164 2.50 14.63 -8.32
C GLU A 164 2.20 14.97 -9.78
N ASP A 165 2.45 16.22 -10.18
CA ASP A 165 2.45 16.66 -11.57
C ASP A 165 3.89 16.88 -12.03
N CYS A 166 4.43 15.92 -12.79
CA CYS A 166 5.82 15.97 -13.24
C CYS A 166 6.06 17.00 -14.36
N SER A 167 5.00 17.43 -15.06
CA SER A 167 5.12 18.46 -16.11
C SER A 167 5.33 19.85 -15.52
N LEU A 168 4.87 20.07 -14.28
CA LEU A 168 4.98 21.33 -13.55
C LEU A 168 5.99 21.28 -12.40
N ASP A 169 6.57 20.11 -12.13
CA ASP A 169 7.40 19.85 -10.93
C ASP A 169 6.68 20.25 -9.63
N LYS A 170 5.39 19.87 -9.53
CA LYS A 170 4.51 20.22 -8.42
C LYS A 170 4.00 18.98 -7.70
N LEU A 171 3.85 19.11 -6.39
CA LEU A 171 3.27 18.09 -5.53
C LEU A 171 2.16 18.72 -4.70
N TYR A 172 1.03 18.02 -4.63
CA TYR A 172 -0.16 18.43 -3.90
C TYR A 172 -0.52 17.37 -2.88
N ILE A 173 -1.18 17.81 -1.81
CA ILE A 173 -1.70 16.95 -0.76
C ILE A 173 -3.18 17.25 -0.54
N ILE A 174 -3.99 16.19 -0.47
CA ILE A 174 -5.42 16.26 -0.26
C ILE A 174 -5.71 15.73 1.14
N LEU A 175 -6.38 16.56 1.94
CA LEU A 175 -6.56 16.39 3.38
C LEU A 175 -8.04 16.42 3.76
N GLU A 176 -8.39 15.65 4.77
CA GLU A 176 -9.71 15.65 5.41
C GLU A 176 -9.50 15.68 6.93
N ASN A 177 -10.13 16.62 7.61
CA ASN A 177 -10.04 16.73 9.06
C ASN A 177 -10.65 15.47 9.71
N ILE A 178 -9.98 14.94 10.73
CA ILE A 178 -10.43 13.69 11.37
C ILE A 178 -11.68 13.87 12.23
N VAL A 179 -12.00 15.10 12.65
CA VAL A 179 -13.15 15.44 13.48
C VAL A 179 -14.29 15.99 12.64
N ASP A 180 -14.00 16.92 11.72
CA ASP A 180 -14.98 17.55 10.84
C ASP A 180 -14.75 17.13 9.38
N THR A 181 -15.45 16.10 8.91
CA THR A 181 -15.20 15.58 7.56
C THR A 181 -15.56 16.55 6.43
N ASP A 182 -16.30 17.63 6.70
CA ASP A 182 -16.59 18.67 5.71
C ASP A 182 -15.41 19.65 5.56
N ASP A 183 -14.48 19.68 6.53
CA ASP A 183 -13.26 20.46 6.51
C ASP A 183 -12.15 19.72 5.72
N LYS A 184 -12.00 20.10 4.45
CA LYS A 184 -11.08 19.49 3.49
C LYS A 184 -10.18 20.52 2.86
N PHE A 185 -8.92 20.16 2.65
CA PHE A 185 -7.92 21.00 2.01
C PHE A 185 -7.25 20.32 0.84
N ILE A 186 -6.92 21.12 -0.17
CA ILE A 186 -5.92 20.79 -1.18
C ILE A 186 -4.82 21.84 -1.08
N LEU A 187 -3.61 21.42 -0.77
CA LEU A 187 -2.46 22.30 -0.55
C LEU A 187 -1.31 21.89 -1.47
N TYR A 188 -0.46 22.86 -1.80
CA TYR A 188 0.90 22.54 -2.24
C TYR A 188 1.62 21.79 -1.12
N TYR A 189 2.40 20.78 -1.50
CA TYR A 189 3.14 19.93 -0.59
C TYR A 189 4.62 19.93 -0.91
N TYR A 190 5.43 20.42 0.03
CA TYR A 190 6.87 20.52 -0.07
C TYR A 190 7.52 19.60 0.97
N PRO A 191 7.76 18.32 0.63
CA PRO A 191 8.34 17.38 1.57
C PRO A 191 9.78 17.76 1.89
N GLY A 192 10.08 17.95 3.18
CA GLY A 192 11.43 18.28 3.64
C GLY A 192 12.12 17.09 4.30
N ILE A 193 13.39 17.29 4.67
CA ILE A 193 14.18 16.27 5.37
C ILE A 193 13.78 16.18 6.85
N SER A 194 13.57 17.33 7.49
CA SER A 194 13.20 17.46 8.90
C SER A 194 11.71 17.70 9.10
N GLU A 195 11.12 18.54 8.25
CA GLU A 195 9.73 18.96 8.35
C GLU A 195 9.15 19.19 6.96
N ASP A 196 7.86 18.94 6.85
CA ASP A 196 7.08 19.15 5.64
C ASP A 196 6.52 20.58 5.64
N ASN A 197 6.53 21.24 4.48
CA ASN A 197 5.95 22.57 4.30
C ASN A 197 4.74 22.51 3.37
N PHE A 198 3.82 23.47 3.55
CA PHE A 198 2.56 23.54 2.82
C PHE A 198 2.29 24.95 2.33
N GLY A 199 1.58 25.07 1.22
CA GLY A 199 1.18 26.36 0.66
C GLY A 199 -0.23 26.33 0.08
N GLU A 200 -0.91 27.46 0.12
CA GLU A 200 -2.25 27.62 -0.46
C GLU A 200 -2.19 27.66 -2.00
N ILE A 201 -3.23 27.13 -2.63
CA ILE A 201 -3.39 27.17 -4.08
C ILE A 201 -4.31 28.34 -4.42
N GLU A 202 -3.73 29.46 -4.85
CA GLU A 202 -4.50 30.66 -5.23
C GLU A 202 -5.15 30.54 -6.62
N ASN A 203 -4.62 29.69 -7.49
CA ASN A 203 -5.12 29.53 -8.85
C ASN A 203 -6.30 28.55 -8.89
N GLU A 204 -7.51 29.07 -9.16
CA GLU A 204 -8.75 28.28 -9.21
C GLU A 204 -8.70 27.14 -10.26
N SER A 205 -8.13 27.39 -11.43
CA SER A 205 -8.04 26.37 -12.49
C SER A 205 -7.12 25.21 -12.08
N GLU A 206 -6.02 25.53 -11.38
CA GLU A 206 -5.11 24.53 -10.84
C GLU A 206 -5.76 23.72 -9.72
N PHE A 207 -6.45 24.40 -8.79
CA PHE A 207 -7.21 23.75 -7.73
C PHE A 207 -8.24 22.76 -8.29
N ASN A 208 -9.06 23.21 -9.26
CA ASN A 208 -10.07 22.37 -9.90
C ASN A 208 -9.44 21.18 -10.63
N PHE A 209 -8.32 21.38 -11.31
CA PHE A 209 -7.60 20.28 -11.97
C PHE A 209 -7.13 19.20 -10.98
N VAL A 210 -6.60 19.59 -9.81
CA VAL A 210 -6.17 18.64 -8.77
C VAL A 210 -7.38 17.90 -8.19
N LEU A 211 -8.46 18.62 -7.89
CA LEU A 211 -9.70 18.04 -7.38
C LEU A 211 -10.29 17.02 -8.36
N GLU A 212 -10.50 17.41 -9.62
CA GLU A 212 -11.05 16.53 -10.65
C GLU A 212 -10.17 15.30 -10.89
N SER A 213 -8.84 15.49 -10.91
CA SER A 213 -7.88 14.38 -11.08
C SER A 213 -8.00 13.37 -9.94
N PHE A 214 -8.16 13.86 -8.70
CA PHE A 214 -8.37 13.03 -7.52
C PHE A 214 -9.71 12.29 -7.56
N GLU A 215 -10.81 12.98 -7.84
CA GLU A 215 -12.15 12.36 -7.91
C GLU A 215 -12.20 11.28 -8.99
N GLN A 216 -11.67 11.57 -10.19
CA GLN A 216 -11.56 10.60 -11.28
C GLN A 216 -10.55 9.47 -11.02
N SER A 217 -9.84 9.46 -9.88
CA SER A 217 -8.98 8.34 -9.51
C SER A 217 -9.72 7.22 -8.79
N ASP A 218 -10.94 7.50 -8.32
CA ASP A 218 -11.78 6.54 -7.59
C ASP A 218 -12.83 5.84 -8.44
N TYR A 219 -12.99 6.25 -9.70
CA TYR A 219 -13.90 5.65 -10.68
C TYR A 219 -13.15 4.83 -11.73
#